data_AF-A0A9P3PNT8-F1
#
_entry.id   AF-A0A9P3PNT8-F1
#
_cell.length_a   1.000
_cell.length_b   1.000
_cell.length_c   1.000
_cell.angle_alpha   90.00
_cell.angle_beta   90.00
_cell.angle_gamma   90.00
#
_symmetry.space_group_name_H-M   'P 1'
#
loop_
_entity.id
_entity.type
_entity.pdbx_description
1 polymer ?
#
loop_
_entity_poly.entity_id
_entity_poly.type
_entity_poly.pdbx_seq_one_letter_code
_entity_poly.pdbx_strand_id
1 'polypeptide(L)'
;MDGLTLNSDSIDPVTWQGKSFESLGNQDIEEILWELAELNFRQELLALDCRVCPPPNNSPYSTSRQQMVSACFPSGQLLVATLPEANHGIASYDSKERCRYLIRLQRLMRDWPGQKPQIFSVDQVKWREGDIDELEEGIARFYTQTFFNHFRRAPVIPRRLSHNVPGLVLPPPALEHLNPTPMVYYDMDLILEHEAEALEAQKNSKA
;
A
#
# COMPACT_ATOMS: atom_id res chain seq x y z
N MET A 1 47.34 5.15 -6.83
CA MET A 1 46.02 4.58 -6.53
C MET A 1 46.06 4.25 -5.06
N ASP A 2 45.67 5.20 -4.23
CA ASP A 2 45.69 5.05 -2.78
C ASP A 2 44.39 4.34 -2.38
N GLY A 3 44.55 3.18 -1.74
CA GLY A 3 43.43 2.38 -1.26
C GLY A 3 42.71 3.08 -0.12
N LEU A 4 41.37 3.08 -0.16
CA LEU A 4 40.54 3.52 0.95
C LEU A 4 40.78 2.60 2.16
N THR A 5 41.58 3.07 3.11
CA THR A 5 41.67 2.46 4.44
C THR A 5 40.42 2.86 5.24
N LEU A 6 39.53 1.89 5.50
CA LEU A 6 38.43 2.08 6.44
C LEU A 6 39.04 2.28 7.84
N ASN A 7 38.96 3.51 8.35
CA ASN A 7 39.38 3.84 9.70
C ASN A 7 38.52 3.02 10.68
N SER A 8 39.14 2.16 11.48
CA SER A 8 38.47 1.38 12.53
C SER A 8 38.25 2.27 13.77
N ASP A 9 37.65 3.43 13.58
CA ASP A 9 37.22 4.28 14.69
C ASP A 9 35.99 3.62 15.32
N SER A 10 36.07 3.37 16.63
CA SER A 10 35.01 2.94 17.55
C SER A 10 33.61 2.89 16.92
N ILE A 11 33.24 1.74 16.38
CA ILE A 11 31.87 1.51 15.88
C ILE A 11 30.98 1.51 17.11
N ASP A 12 30.16 2.55 17.26
CA ASP A 12 29.08 2.55 18.24
C ASP A 12 28.28 1.25 18.07
N PRO A 13 27.96 0.53 19.16
CA PRO A 13 27.26 -0.73 19.04
C PRO A 13 25.94 -0.51 18.30
N VAL A 14 25.75 -1.25 17.20
CA VAL A 14 24.51 -1.18 16.43
C VAL A 14 23.36 -1.58 17.35
N THR A 15 22.37 -0.69 17.45
CA THR A 15 21.16 -0.91 18.24
C THR A 15 19.92 -0.93 17.37
N TRP A 16 18.94 -1.72 17.80
CA TRP A 16 17.60 -1.78 17.24
C TRP A 16 16.62 -1.24 18.29
N GLN A 17 15.94 -0.12 18.00
CA GLN A 17 15.02 0.51 18.97
C GLN A 17 15.66 0.71 20.36
N GLY A 18 16.96 1.03 20.40
CA GLY A 18 17.75 1.19 21.64
C GLY A 18 18.21 -0.12 22.30
N LYS A 19 17.89 -1.29 21.74
CA LYS A 19 18.38 -2.61 22.21
C LYS A 19 19.63 -3.03 21.46
N SER A 20 20.59 -3.65 22.14
CA SER A 20 21.75 -4.25 21.48
C SER A 20 21.35 -5.55 20.77
N PHE A 21 22.13 -5.96 19.76
CA PHE A 21 21.86 -7.19 19.03
C PHE A 21 21.82 -8.45 19.93
N GLU A 22 22.66 -8.48 20.97
CA GLU A 22 22.73 -9.58 21.93
C GLU A 22 21.49 -9.71 22.83
N SER A 23 20.67 -8.65 22.95
CA SER A 23 19.49 -8.62 23.81
C SER A 23 18.16 -8.77 23.04
N LEU A 24 18.22 -8.99 21.72
CA LEU A 24 17.02 -9.16 20.89
C LEU A 24 16.31 -10.48 21.19
N GLY A 25 15.01 -10.40 21.46
CA GLY A 25 14.13 -11.56 21.56
C GLY A 25 13.47 -11.92 20.23
N ASN A 26 12.67 -13.00 20.24
CA ASN A 26 11.92 -13.42 19.05
C ASN A 26 10.98 -12.34 18.52
N GLN A 27 10.34 -11.57 19.41
CA GLN A 27 9.46 -10.47 19.02
C GLN A 27 10.24 -9.36 18.29
N ASP A 28 11.43 -9.02 18.76
CA ASP A 28 12.29 -8.02 18.11
C ASP A 28 12.72 -8.50 16.71
N ILE A 29 13.05 -9.79 16.59
CA ILE A 29 13.39 -10.40 15.29
C ILE A 29 12.19 -10.38 14.35
N GLU A 30 10.99 -10.67 14.83
CA GLU A 30 9.75 -10.60 14.04
C GLU A 30 9.48 -9.18 13.53
N GLU A 31 9.63 -8.17 14.40
CA GLU A 31 9.52 -6.74 14.08
C GLU A 31 10.53 -6.31 13.01
N ILE A 32 11.81 -6.70 13.16
CA ILE A 32 12.86 -6.42 12.15
C ILE A 32 12.52 -7.08 10.81
N LEU A 33 12.13 -8.35 10.81
CA LEU A 33 11.78 -9.07 9.58
C LEU A 33 10.55 -8.48 8.91
N TRP A 34 9.57 -8.03 9.70
CA TRP A 34 8.40 -7.33 9.21
C TRP A 34 8.80 -6.01 8.53
N GLU A 35 9.59 -5.16 9.19
CA GLU A 35 10.01 -3.87 8.60
C GLU A 35 10.77 -4.05 7.29
N LEU A 36 11.71 -5.01 7.25
CA LEU A 36 12.44 -5.33 6.02
C LEU A 36 11.52 -5.83 4.91
N ALA A 37 10.54 -6.68 5.24
CA ALA A 37 9.56 -7.17 4.27
C ALA A 37 8.65 -6.04 3.77
N GLU A 38 8.18 -5.18 4.66
CA GLU A 38 7.29 -4.06 4.33
C GLU A 38 7.99 -3.02 3.45
N LEU A 39 9.23 -2.64 3.79
CA LEU A 39 10.05 -1.75 2.96
C LEU A 39 10.30 -2.37 1.58
N ASN A 40 10.67 -3.66 1.53
CA ASN A 40 10.87 -4.34 0.25
C ASN A 40 9.59 -4.39 -0.58
N PHE A 41 8.43 -4.67 0.02
CA PHE A 41 7.15 -4.65 -0.68
C PHE A 41 6.82 -3.27 -1.25
N ARG A 42 7.02 -2.19 -0.48
CA ARG A 42 6.84 -0.79 -0.93
C ARG A 42 7.71 -0.48 -2.15
N GLN A 43 8.99 -0.85 -2.09
CA GLN A 43 9.94 -0.62 -3.17
C GLN A 43 9.64 -1.50 -4.40
N GLU A 44 9.24 -2.76 -4.19
CA GLU A 44 8.86 -3.67 -5.26
C GLU A 44 7.60 -3.22 -5.99
N LEU A 45 6.59 -2.73 -5.25
CA LEU A 45 5.38 -2.16 -5.84
C LEU A 45 5.71 -0.92 -6.69
N LEU A 46 6.51 0.01 -6.15
CA LEU A 46 6.96 1.20 -6.88
C LEU A 46 7.76 0.83 -8.13
N ALA A 47 8.73 -0.08 -8.00
CA ALA A 47 9.57 -0.51 -9.10
C ALA A 47 8.78 -1.23 -10.19
N LEU A 48 7.78 -2.04 -9.81
CA LEU A 48 6.89 -2.69 -10.76
C LEU A 48 6.04 -1.65 -11.50
N ASP A 49 5.42 -0.71 -10.78
CA ASP A 49 4.59 0.34 -11.38
C ASP A 49 5.38 1.14 -12.42
N CYS A 50 6.56 1.65 -12.06
CA CYS A 50 7.48 2.34 -12.97
C CYS A 50 7.81 1.52 -14.22
N ARG A 51 7.93 0.19 -14.09
CA ARG A 51 8.33 -0.70 -15.17
C ARG A 51 7.17 -1.01 -16.13
N VAL A 52 5.95 -1.10 -15.62
CA VAL A 52 4.78 -1.49 -16.42
C VAL A 52 3.97 -0.29 -16.92
N CYS A 53 4.11 0.86 -16.27
CA CYS A 53 3.56 2.15 -16.66
C CYS A 53 4.69 3.19 -16.83
N PRO A 54 5.60 2.99 -17.80
CA PRO A 54 6.73 3.90 -17.97
C PRO A 54 6.23 5.30 -18.36
N PRO A 55 6.88 6.36 -17.83
CA PRO A 55 6.55 7.72 -18.18
C PRO A 55 6.80 7.98 -19.68
N PRO A 56 5.98 8.84 -20.33
CA PRO A 56 6.15 9.16 -21.73
C PRO A 56 7.52 9.82 -21.98
N ASN A 57 8.16 9.46 -23.10
CA ASN A 57 9.43 10.06 -23.55
C ASN A 57 10.58 10.00 -22.51
N ASN A 58 10.62 8.97 -21.66
CA ASN A 58 11.62 8.85 -20.58
C ASN A 58 11.63 10.05 -19.63
N SER A 59 10.49 10.75 -19.44
CA SER A 59 10.39 11.79 -18.42
C SER A 59 10.56 11.19 -17.03
N PRO A 60 10.82 12.01 -15.99
CA PRO A 60 10.73 11.54 -14.62
C PRO A 60 9.37 10.89 -14.34
N TYR A 61 9.36 9.89 -13.46
CA TYR A 61 8.14 9.28 -12.96
C TYR A 61 7.26 10.35 -12.31
N SER A 62 5.98 10.37 -12.65
CA SER A 62 5.12 11.50 -12.27
C SER A 62 4.83 11.49 -10.77
N THR A 63 4.83 12.69 -10.18
CA THR A 63 4.46 12.88 -8.76
C THR A 63 3.08 12.31 -8.47
N SER A 64 2.13 12.46 -9.39
CA SER A 64 0.78 11.89 -9.24
C SER A 64 0.80 10.37 -9.14
N ARG A 65 1.62 9.69 -9.95
CA ARG A 65 1.73 8.23 -9.89
C ARG A 65 2.42 7.76 -8.62
N GLN A 66 3.47 8.46 -8.18
CA GLN A 66 4.10 8.19 -6.90
C GLN A 66 3.12 8.37 -5.72
N GLN A 67 2.25 9.36 -5.78
CA GLN A 67 1.18 9.56 -4.80
C GLN A 67 0.17 8.39 -4.80
N MET A 68 -0.18 7.82 -5.96
CA MET A 68 -1.02 6.62 -6.02
C MET A 68 -0.37 5.41 -5.34
N VAL A 69 0.93 5.19 -5.58
CA VAL A 69 1.69 4.12 -4.89
C VAL A 69 1.74 4.39 -3.39
N SER A 70 2.09 5.61 -2.98
CA SER A 70 2.08 6.05 -1.58
C SER A 70 0.74 5.80 -0.90
N ALA A 71 -0.37 6.12 -1.56
CA ALA A 71 -1.71 5.96 -1.00
C ALA A 71 -2.04 4.50 -0.64
N CYS A 72 -1.38 3.51 -1.25
CA CYS A 72 -1.55 2.10 -0.92
C CYS A 72 -1.07 1.74 0.51
N PHE A 73 -0.35 2.64 1.18
CA PHE A 73 0.22 2.42 2.51
C PHE A 73 -0.39 3.36 3.56
N PRO A 74 -0.53 2.92 4.82
CA PRO A 74 -1.19 3.70 5.86
C PRO A 74 -0.58 5.09 6.12
N SER A 75 0.74 5.19 6.20
CA SER A 75 1.44 6.48 6.39
C SER A 75 1.64 7.28 5.11
N GLY A 76 1.38 6.69 3.94
CA GLY A 76 1.73 7.30 2.65
C GLY A 76 3.25 7.34 2.36
N GLN A 77 4.09 6.82 3.26
CA GLN A 77 5.55 6.89 3.16
C GLN A 77 6.09 5.67 2.42
N LEU A 78 6.97 5.87 1.43
CA LEU A 78 7.55 4.75 0.67
C LEU A 78 8.88 4.28 1.23
N LEU A 79 9.63 5.16 1.89
CA LEU A 79 11.00 4.91 2.35
C LEU A 79 11.09 4.57 3.84
N VAL A 80 9.97 4.62 4.55
CA VAL A 80 9.88 4.38 5.98
C VAL A 80 8.68 3.49 6.22
N ALA A 81 8.91 2.39 6.93
CA ALA A 81 7.87 1.52 7.49
C ALA A 81 7.93 1.68 9.00
N THR A 82 6.83 2.05 9.64
CA THR A 82 6.79 2.18 11.10
C THR A 82 6.09 0.95 11.69
N LEU A 83 6.64 0.37 12.76
CA LEU A 83 6.04 -0.82 13.42
C LEU A 83 4.55 -0.68 13.74
N PRO A 84 4.04 0.50 14.16
CA PRO A 84 2.61 0.64 14.39
C PRO A 84 1.74 0.41 13.15
N GLU A 85 2.29 0.36 11.93
CA GLU A 85 1.56 0.04 10.69
C GLU A 85 1.40 -1.45 10.41
N ALA A 86 2.05 -2.33 11.19
CA ALA A 86 2.21 -3.74 10.81
C ALA A 86 0.94 -4.55 10.63
N ASN A 87 -0.11 -4.19 11.36
CA ASN A 87 -1.42 -4.84 11.27
C ASN A 87 -2.48 -3.86 10.77
N HIS A 88 -2.07 -2.91 9.93
CA HIS A 88 -2.92 -1.94 9.27
C HIS A 88 -2.78 -2.04 7.75
N GLY A 89 -3.56 -1.24 7.01
CA GLY A 89 -3.51 -1.26 5.56
C GLY A 89 -4.17 -2.52 5.01
N ILE A 90 -3.57 -3.07 3.95
CA ILE A 90 -3.94 -4.39 3.41
C ILE A 90 -3.65 -5.54 4.39
N ALA A 91 -2.80 -5.32 5.40
CA ALA A 91 -2.54 -6.28 6.46
C ALA A 91 -3.52 -6.15 7.63
N SER A 92 -4.53 -5.27 7.57
CA SER A 92 -5.49 -5.11 8.67
C SER A 92 -6.36 -6.34 8.93
N TYR A 93 -6.69 -6.56 10.19
CA TYR A 93 -7.72 -7.52 10.62
C TYR A 93 -9.14 -6.97 10.41
N ASP A 94 -9.30 -5.66 10.34
CA ASP A 94 -10.58 -5.03 9.97
C ASP A 94 -10.77 -5.10 8.45
N SER A 95 -11.83 -5.78 8.02
CA SER A 95 -12.17 -5.94 6.60
C SER A 95 -12.45 -4.60 5.92
N LYS A 96 -13.02 -3.62 6.65
CA LYS A 96 -13.30 -2.28 6.09
C LYS A 96 -12.03 -1.49 5.87
N GLU A 97 -11.12 -1.51 6.84
CA GLU A 97 -9.80 -0.91 6.68
C GLU A 97 -9.06 -1.58 5.51
N ARG A 98 -8.99 -2.91 5.50
CA ARG A 98 -8.33 -3.68 4.43
C ARG A 98 -8.90 -3.33 3.05
N CYS A 99 -10.22 -3.29 2.91
CA CYS A 99 -10.91 -2.90 1.68
C CYS A 99 -10.46 -1.54 1.15
N ARG A 100 -10.29 -0.54 2.03
CA ARG A 100 -9.85 0.81 1.63
C ARG A 100 -8.54 0.76 0.86
N TYR A 101 -7.56 0.01 1.36
CA TYR A 101 -6.24 -0.06 0.74
C TYR A 101 -6.21 -1.02 -0.47
N LEU A 102 -7.05 -2.06 -0.47
CA LEU A 102 -7.26 -2.90 -1.64
C LEU A 102 -7.80 -2.09 -2.82
N ILE A 103 -8.79 -1.20 -2.61
CA ILE A 103 -9.30 -0.32 -3.67
C ILE A 103 -8.20 0.61 -4.20
N ARG A 104 -7.31 1.12 -3.34
CA ARG A 104 -6.17 1.94 -3.79
C ARG A 104 -5.19 1.15 -4.66
N LEU A 105 -4.88 -0.10 -4.29
CA LEU A 105 -4.09 -1.00 -5.13
C LEU A 105 -4.80 -1.33 -6.45
N GLN A 106 -6.11 -1.59 -6.42
CA GLN A 106 -6.92 -1.83 -7.61
C GLN A 106 -6.82 -0.65 -8.58
N ARG A 107 -7.03 0.59 -8.09
CA ARG A 107 -6.91 1.82 -8.90
C ARG A 107 -5.51 1.97 -9.50
N LEU A 108 -4.46 1.70 -8.74
CA LEU A 108 -3.08 1.69 -9.25
C LEU A 108 -2.91 0.66 -10.38
N MET A 109 -3.39 -0.56 -10.17
CA MET A 109 -3.20 -1.68 -11.10
C MET A 109 -4.10 -1.65 -12.34
N ARG A 110 -5.13 -0.79 -12.38
CA ARG A 110 -6.00 -0.61 -13.55
C ARG A 110 -5.21 -0.22 -14.80
N ASP A 111 -4.20 0.64 -14.63
CA ASP A 111 -3.38 1.14 -15.74
C ASP A 111 -2.27 0.17 -16.17
N TRP A 112 -2.05 -0.92 -15.43
CA TRP A 112 -1.03 -1.90 -15.77
C TRP A 112 -1.45 -2.65 -17.05
N PRO A 113 -0.51 -3.24 -17.81
CA PRO A 113 -0.84 -4.11 -18.93
C PRO A 113 -1.36 -5.49 -18.48
N GLY A 114 -2.01 -6.22 -19.37
CA GLY A 114 -2.47 -7.61 -19.15
C GLY A 114 -3.92 -7.75 -18.69
N GLN A 115 -4.43 -8.99 -18.73
CA GLN A 115 -5.83 -9.31 -18.43
C GLN A 115 -6.16 -9.00 -16.96
N LYS A 116 -7.15 -8.12 -16.73
CA LYS A 116 -7.59 -7.76 -15.38
C LYS A 116 -8.58 -8.78 -14.80
N PRO A 117 -8.55 -8.99 -13.48
CA PRO A 117 -9.66 -9.60 -12.78
C PRO A 117 -10.96 -8.86 -13.08
N GLN A 118 -12.09 -9.56 -13.19
CA GLN A 118 -13.37 -8.94 -13.52
C GLN A 118 -13.79 -7.88 -12.48
N ILE A 119 -13.46 -8.12 -11.20
CA ILE A 119 -13.72 -7.19 -10.11
C ILE A 119 -12.96 -5.84 -10.25
N PHE A 120 -11.97 -5.72 -11.15
CA PHE A 120 -11.31 -4.44 -11.42
C PHE A 120 -12.17 -3.50 -12.26
N SER A 121 -13.07 -4.05 -13.07
CA SER A 121 -13.88 -3.32 -14.05
C SER A 121 -15.16 -2.72 -13.48
N VAL A 122 -15.45 -2.96 -12.21
CA VAL A 122 -16.66 -2.46 -11.55
C VAL A 122 -16.28 -1.27 -10.68
N ASP A 123 -16.78 -0.08 -11.01
CA ASP A 123 -16.76 1.09 -10.12
C ASP A 123 -17.85 0.91 -9.07
N GLN A 124 -17.53 0.10 -8.07
CA GLN A 124 -18.42 -0.29 -7.01
C GLN A 124 -18.28 0.68 -5.83
N VAL A 125 -19.38 1.35 -5.49
CA VAL A 125 -19.43 2.23 -4.33
C VAL A 125 -19.57 1.44 -3.02
N LYS A 126 -20.14 0.23 -3.05
CA LYS A 126 -20.52 -0.54 -1.86
C LYS A 126 -19.85 -1.91 -1.83
N TRP A 127 -19.01 -2.19 -0.85
CA TRP A 127 -18.26 -3.44 -0.75
C TRP A 127 -18.74 -4.26 0.45
N ARG A 128 -19.15 -5.51 0.19
CA ARG A 128 -19.49 -6.51 1.20
C ARG A 128 -18.30 -7.43 1.44
N GLU A 129 -18.31 -8.20 2.53
CA GLU A 129 -17.21 -9.12 2.86
C GLU A 129 -16.80 -10.05 1.70
N GLY A 130 -17.78 -10.67 1.01
CA GLY A 130 -17.47 -11.51 -0.15
C GLY A 130 -16.83 -10.76 -1.32
N ASP A 131 -17.20 -9.49 -1.54
CA ASP A 131 -16.58 -8.65 -2.58
C ASP A 131 -15.14 -8.28 -2.18
N ILE A 132 -14.88 -8.09 -0.89
CA ILE A 132 -13.55 -7.77 -0.35
C ILE A 132 -12.61 -8.97 -0.53
N ASP A 133 -13.08 -10.18 -0.22
CA ASP A 133 -12.30 -11.41 -0.40
C ASP A 133 -11.99 -11.66 -1.89
N GLU A 134 -12.97 -11.48 -2.78
CA GLU A 134 -12.75 -11.58 -4.23
C GLU A 134 -11.76 -10.51 -4.74
N LEU A 135 -11.84 -9.29 -4.20
CA LEU A 135 -10.93 -8.20 -4.56
C LEU A 135 -9.51 -8.51 -4.10
N GLU A 136 -9.35 -8.99 -2.86
CA GLU A 136 -8.06 -9.37 -2.28
C GLU A 136 -7.40 -10.49 -3.08
N GLU A 137 -8.16 -11.55 -3.41
CA GLU A 137 -7.69 -12.65 -4.26
C GLU A 137 -7.30 -12.16 -5.67
N GLY A 138 -8.13 -11.32 -6.27
CA GLY A 138 -7.89 -10.72 -7.58
C GLY A 138 -6.62 -9.88 -7.62
N ILE A 139 -6.42 -9.01 -6.62
CA ILE A 139 -5.22 -8.18 -6.46
C ILE A 139 -3.99 -9.06 -6.24
N ALA A 140 -4.05 -10.01 -5.31
CA ALA A 140 -2.91 -10.88 -5.00
C ALA A 140 -2.46 -11.66 -6.23
N ARG A 141 -3.40 -12.26 -6.97
CA ARG A 141 -3.09 -13.00 -8.21
C ARG A 141 -2.52 -12.08 -9.29
N PHE A 142 -3.16 -10.93 -9.53
CA PHE A 142 -2.74 -10.03 -10.59
C PHE A 142 -1.37 -9.39 -10.30
N TYR A 143 -1.13 -8.94 -9.07
CA TYR A 143 0.16 -8.41 -8.62
C TYR A 143 1.27 -9.45 -8.74
N THR A 144 1.09 -10.62 -8.15
CA THR A 144 2.14 -11.65 -8.13
C THR A 144 2.50 -12.15 -9.52
N GLN A 145 1.50 -12.35 -10.38
CA GLN A 145 1.73 -12.75 -11.77
C GLN A 145 2.43 -11.65 -12.57
N THR A 146 2.00 -10.39 -12.43
CA THR A 146 2.61 -9.25 -13.13
C THR A 146 4.06 -9.07 -12.66
N PHE A 147 4.31 -9.16 -11.36
CA PHE A 147 5.66 -9.08 -10.82
C PHE A 147 6.56 -10.18 -11.37
N PHE A 148 6.10 -11.44 -11.35
CA PHE A 148 6.86 -12.57 -11.88
C PHE A 148 7.15 -12.41 -13.39
N ASN A 149 6.19 -11.92 -14.17
CA ASN A 149 6.38 -11.70 -15.60
C ASN A 149 7.52 -10.71 -15.90
N HIS A 150 7.71 -9.72 -15.04
CA HIS A 150 8.69 -8.64 -15.25
C HIS A 150 10.03 -8.85 -14.54
N PHE A 151 10.03 -9.45 -13.35
CA PHE A 151 11.23 -9.63 -12.51
C PHE A 151 11.70 -11.09 -12.38
N ARG A 152 10.91 -12.06 -12.86
CA ARG A 152 11.27 -13.50 -12.93
C ARG A 152 11.57 -14.15 -11.57
N ARG A 153 11.02 -13.60 -10.49
CA ARG A 153 11.04 -14.17 -9.13
C ARG A 153 9.72 -13.92 -8.43
N ALA A 154 9.52 -14.57 -7.29
CA ALA A 154 8.41 -14.26 -6.40
C ALA A 154 8.57 -12.84 -5.82
N PRO A 155 7.49 -12.04 -5.73
CA PRO A 155 7.52 -10.79 -4.99
C PRO A 155 7.54 -11.05 -3.48
N VAL A 156 7.94 -10.04 -2.73
CA VAL A 156 7.62 -9.93 -1.31
C VAL A 156 6.14 -9.61 -1.19
N ILE A 157 5.48 -10.28 -0.25
CA ILE A 157 4.06 -10.05 0.05
C ILE A 157 3.92 -9.37 1.41
N PRO A 158 2.85 -8.59 1.63
CA PRO A 158 2.55 -7.97 2.90
C PRO A 158 2.51 -9.00 4.03
N ARG A 159 3.02 -8.62 5.21
CA ARG A 159 3.06 -9.47 6.39
C ARG A 159 2.35 -8.80 7.55
N ARG A 160 1.86 -9.63 8.47
CA ARG A 160 1.32 -9.22 9.76
C ARG A 160 2.32 -9.56 10.86
N LEU A 161 2.29 -8.80 11.94
CA LEU A 161 2.91 -9.20 13.20
C LEU A 161 1.94 -10.06 14.00
N SER A 162 2.48 -11.00 14.76
CA SER A 162 1.73 -11.86 15.68
C SER A 162 1.14 -11.08 16.86
N HIS A 163 1.69 -9.90 17.16
CA HIS A 163 1.24 -8.97 18.20
C HIS A 163 0.84 -7.61 17.63
N ASN A 164 0.05 -6.86 18.40
CA ASN A 164 -0.30 -5.49 18.08
C ASN A 164 0.82 -4.55 18.59
N VAL A 165 1.25 -3.62 17.73
CA VAL A 165 2.15 -2.53 18.11
C VAL A 165 1.33 -1.24 18.20
N PRO A 166 1.10 -0.70 19.41
CA PRO A 166 0.35 0.54 19.57
C PRO A 166 1.09 1.73 18.96
N GLY A 167 0.33 2.74 18.54
CA GLY A 167 0.89 4.06 18.17
C GLY A 167 0.41 4.60 16.83
N LEU A 168 -0.25 3.79 16.01
CA LEU A 168 -0.89 4.27 14.79
C LEU A 168 -2.32 4.70 15.08
N VAL A 169 -2.61 5.95 14.78
CA VAL A 169 -3.98 6.47 14.73
C VAL A 169 -4.27 6.79 13.27
N LEU A 170 -5.02 5.91 12.62
CA LEU A 170 -5.46 6.18 11.24
C LEU A 170 -6.48 7.31 11.24
N PRO A 171 -6.44 8.20 10.23
CA PRO A 171 -7.54 9.13 10.05
C PRO A 171 -8.83 8.32 9.88
N PRO A 172 -9.91 8.71 10.58
CA PRO A 172 -11.20 8.07 10.37
C PRO A 172 -11.55 8.19 8.89
N PRO A 173 -12.19 7.17 8.29
CA PRO A 173 -12.70 7.32 6.93
C PRO A 173 -13.54 8.60 6.89
N ALA A 174 -13.31 9.42 5.85
CA ALA A 174 -14.17 10.57 5.61
C ALA A 174 -15.62 10.07 5.63
N LEU A 175 -16.46 10.65 6.49
CA LEU A 175 -17.89 10.34 6.56
C LEU A 175 -18.25 8.92 7.05
N GLU A 176 -17.43 8.28 7.91
CA GLU A 176 -17.80 6.99 8.53
C GLU A 176 -19.19 6.99 9.19
N HIS A 177 -19.58 8.14 9.74
CA HIS A 177 -20.89 8.38 10.35
C HIS A 177 -22.07 8.33 9.36
N LEU A 178 -21.81 8.38 8.05
CA LEU A 178 -22.82 8.23 7.01
C LEU A 178 -23.02 6.78 6.58
N ASN A 179 -22.24 5.82 7.11
CA ASN A 179 -22.38 4.41 6.74
C ASN A 179 -23.76 3.90 7.19
N PRO A 180 -24.72 3.70 6.27
CA PRO A 180 -26.11 3.44 6.61
C PRO A 180 -26.35 1.95 6.92
N THR A 181 -25.34 1.09 6.77
CA THR A 181 -25.53 -0.37 6.89
C THR A 181 -24.34 -1.03 7.60
N PRO A 182 -24.57 -1.79 8.68
CA PRO A 182 -23.54 -2.64 9.27
C PRO A 182 -22.97 -3.59 8.21
N MET A 183 -21.66 -3.89 8.27
CA MET A 183 -20.97 -4.86 7.38
C MET A 183 -20.83 -4.47 5.90
N VAL A 184 -21.07 -3.20 5.55
CA VAL A 184 -20.79 -2.67 4.21
C VAL A 184 -19.72 -1.58 4.32
N TYR A 185 -18.72 -1.62 3.44
CA TYR A 185 -17.78 -0.54 3.22
C TYR A 185 -18.24 0.33 2.05
N TYR A 186 -18.09 1.64 2.19
CA TYR A 186 -18.44 2.60 1.13
C TYR A 186 -17.16 3.25 0.60
N ASP A 187 -16.96 3.20 -0.71
CA ASP A 187 -15.86 3.90 -1.37
C ASP A 187 -16.17 5.40 -1.42
N MET A 188 -15.74 6.10 -0.37
CA MET A 188 -16.01 7.52 -0.20
C MET A 188 -15.24 8.38 -1.20
N ASP A 189 -14.06 7.95 -1.65
CA ASP A 189 -13.30 8.69 -2.65
C ASP A 189 -14.10 8.74 -3.96
N LEU A 190 -14.68 7.60 -4.38
CA LEU A 190 -15.52 7.53 -5.58
C LEU A 190 -16.82 8.33 -5.44
N ILE A 191 -17.43 8.34 -4.25
CA ILE A 191 -18.63 9.16 -3.98
C ILE A 191 -18.30 10.65 -4.15
N LEU A 192 -17.20 11.10 -3.55
CA LEU A 192 -16.79 12.51 -3.61
C LEU A 192 -16.40 12.92 -5.04
N GLU A 193 -15.76 12.03 -5.81
CA GLU A 193 -15.47 12.23 -7.23
C GLU A 193 -16.77 12.46 -8.03
N HIS A 194 -17.77 11.58 -7.89
CA HIS A 194 -19.05 11.74 -8.58
C HIS A 194 -19.81 13.02 -8.16
N GLU A 195 -19.76 13.41 -6.88
CA GLU A 195 -20.38 14.65 -6.40
C GLU A 195 -19.69 15.89 -6.99
N ALA A 196 -18.35 15.89 -7.06
CA ALA A 196 -17.59 16.98 -7.65
C ALA A 196 -17.91 17.15 -9.15
N GLU A 197 -17.95 16.04 -9.89
CA GLU A 197 -18.32 16.03 -11.32
C GLU A 197 -19.74 16.56 -11.55
N ALA A 198 -20.71 16.16 -10.72
CA ALA A 198 -22.09 16.63 -10.80
C ALA A 198 -22.19 18.14 -10.56
N LEU A 199 -21.42 18.68 -9.60
CA LEU A 199 -21.37 20.11 -9.32
C LEU A 199 -20.73 20.90 -10.46
N GLU A 200 -19.69 20.37 -11.11
CA GLU A 200 -19.07 20.99 -12.28
C GLU A 200 -20.01 20.99 -13.50
N ALA A 201 -20.69 19.87 -13.77
CA ALA A 201 -21.68 19.77 -14.84
C ALA A 201 -22.83 20.78 -14.65
N GLN A 202 -23.29 20.97 -13.41
CA GLN A 202 -24.35 21.93 -13.09
C GLN A 202 -23.89 23.40 -13.22
N LYS A 203 -22.61 23.70 -13.01
CA LYS A 203 -22.02 25.02 -13.26
C LYS A 203 -21.94 25.29 -14.76
N ASN A 204 -21.52 24.31 -15.54
CA ASN A 204 -21.36 24.43 -16.99
C ASN A 204 -22.71 24.50 -17.74
N SER A 205 -23.80 23.95 -17.18
CA SER A 205 -25.14 24.06 -17.76
C SER A 205 -25.85 25.40 -17.48
N LYS A 206 -25.26 26.25 -16.63
CA LYS A 206 -25.82 27.56 -16.23
C LYS A 206 -25.04 28.75 -16.82
N ALA A 207 -23.97 28.49 -17.57
CA ALA A 207 -23.19 29.46 -18.34
C ALA A 207 -23.60 29.41 -19.82
#